data_AF-A0A0N1BGZ0-F1
#
_entry.id   AF-A0A0N1BGZ0-F1
#
_cell.length_a   1.000
_cell.length_b   1.000
_cell.length_c   1.000
_cell.angle_alpha   90.00
_cell.angle_beta   90.00
_cell.angle_gamma   90.00
#
_symmetry.space_group_name_H-M   'P 1'
#
loop_
_entity.id
_entity.type
_entity.pdbx_description
1 polymer ?
#
loop_
_entity_poly.entity_id
_entity_poly.type
_entity_poly.pdbx_seq_one_letter_code
_entity_poly.pdbx_strand_id
1 'polypeptide(L)' 'MPKGLHGGDAGSRLSRASTRLDVLCHDVSLGVRNQRHFDDLESEAQAIAGEIVAAFRQPDVRQGGCTNLRRRM' A
#
# COMPACT_ATOMS: atom_id res chain seq x y z
N MET A 1 4.37 18.92 21.06
CA MET A 1 4.50 18.91 19.58
C MET A 1 4.08 17.52 19.08
N PRO A 2 2.94 17.32 18.42
CA PRO A 2 2.62 16.01 17.87
C PRO A 2 3.52 15.76 16.65
N LYS A 3 4.42 14.79 16.77
CA LYS A 3 5.29 14.34 15.68
C LYS A 3 4.45 13.55 14.68
N GLY A 4 4.38 14.03 13.44
CA GLY A 4 3.83 13.30 12.31
C GLY A 4 4.63 12.02 12.06
N LEU A 5 4.17 10.91 12.63
CA LEU A 5 4.78 9.58 12.48
C LEU A 5 4.18 8.77 11.33
N HIS A 6 3.22 9.33 10.58
CA HIS A 6 2.48 8.58 9.56
C HIS A 6 3.04 8.73 8.13
N GLY A 7 3.87 9.75 7.87
CA GLY A 7 4.49 9.93 6.55
C GLY A 7 5.68 9.00 6.27
N GLY A 8 6.39 8.56 7.31
CA GLY A 8 7.58 7.72 7.17
C GLY A 8 7.26 6.26 6.78
N ASP A 9 6.16 5.71 7.27
CA ASP A 9 5.76 4.33 6.96
C ASP A 9 5.24 4.17 5.52
N ALA A 10 4.38 5.09 5.07
CA ALA A 10 3.85 5.08 3.71
C ALA A 10 4.96 5.25 2.67
N GLY A 11 5.90 6.18 2.90
CA GLY A 11 7.05 6.37 2.01
C GLY A 11 7.97 5.14 1.91
N SER A 12 8.23 4.48 3.05
CA SER A 12 9.02 3.23 3.07
C SER A 12 8.32 2.07 2.37
N ARG A 13 6.99 1.96 2.51
CA ARG A 13 6.18 0.96 1.80
C ARG A 13 6.17 1.21 0.29
N LEU A 14 5.99 2.46 -0.13
CA LEU A 14 6.05 2.85 -1.54
C LEU A 14 7.43 2.61 -2.15
N SER A 15 8.51 2.94 -1.43
CA SER A 15 9.88 2.68 -1.90
C SER A 15 10.13 1.19 -2.13
N ARG A 16 9.66 0.32 -1.23
CA ARG A 16 9.78 -1.14 -1.40
C ARG A 16 8.96 -1.65 -2.56
N ALA A 17 7.72 -1.18 -2.71
CA ALA A 17 6.86 -1.54 -3.83
C ALA A 17 7.47 -1.10 -5.18
N SER A 18 8.11 0.08 -5.24
CA SER A 18 8.81 0.55 -6.43
C SER A 18 9.96 -0.38 -6.84
N THR A 19 10.82 -0.77 -5.88
CA THR A 19 11.93 -1.70 -6.18
C THR A 19 11.43 -3.05 -6.68
N ARG A 20 10.34 -3.57 -6.11
CA ARG A 20 9.72 -4.82 -6.60
C ARG A 20 9.12 -4.66 -7.99
N LEU A 21 8.51 -3.52 -8.29
CA LEU A 21 7.97 -3.23 -9.61
C LEU A 21 9.09 -3.17 -10.66
N ASP A 22 10.24 -2.57 -10.35
CA ASP A 22 11.39 -2.53 -11.25
C ASP A 22 11.89 -3.94 -11.60
N VAL A 23 11.95 -4.84 -10.59
CA VAL A 23 12.29 -6.25 -10.79
C VAL A 23 11.25 -6.95 -11.67
N LEU A 24 9.96 -6.76 -11.38
CA LEU A 24 8.88 -7.35 -12.18
C LEU A 24 8.92 -6.87 -13.64
N CYS A 25 9.16 -5.57 -13.87
CA CYS A 25 9.32 -5.02 -15.21
C CYS A 25 10.51 -5.65 -15.94
N HIS A 26 11.62 -5.87 -15.24
CA HIS A 26 12.77 -6.58 -15.80
C HIS A 26 12.40 -8.03 -16.17
N ASP A 27 11.76 -8.78 -15.28
CA ASP A 27 11.36 -10.17 -15.52
C ASP A 27 10.39 -10.31 -16.71
N VAL A 28 9.43 -9.38 -16.83
CA VAL A 28 8.52 -9.31 -17.99
C VAL A 28 9.29 -9.02 -19.28
N SER A 29 10.31 -8.14 -19.24
CA SER A 29 11.13 -7.81 -20.40
C SER A 29 11.97 -8.98 -20.92
N LEU A 30 12.30 -9.94 -20.05
CA LEU A 30 12.98 -11.19 -20.43
C LEU A 30 12.03 -12.19 -21.13
N GLY A 31 10.73 -11.94 -21.09
CA GLY A 31 9.71 -12.72 -21.78
C GLY A 31 9.07 -13.82 -20.92
N VAL A 32 7.86 -14.20 -21.32
CA VAL A 32 7.06 -15.23 -20.63
C VAL A 32 7.45 -16.62 -21.12
N ARG A 33 7.81 -17.51 -20.19
CA ARG A 33 8.26 -18.87 -20.50
C ARG A 33 7.13 -19.87 -20.71
N ASN A 34 6.04 -19.75 -19.95
CA ASN A 34 4.86 -20.60 -20.00
C ASN A 34 3.70 -19.95 -19.23
N GLN A 35 2.51 -20.56 -19.28
CA GLN A 35 1.31 -20.03 -18.61
C GLN A 35 1.50 -19.85 -17.11
N ARG A 36 2.06 -20.86 -16.42
CA ARG A 36 2.31 -20.76 -14.97
C ARG A 36 3.20 -19.57 -14.63
N HIS A 37 4.26 -19.36 -15.41
CA HIS A 37 5.14 -18.22 -15.23
C HIS A 37 4.41 -16.89 -15.44
N PHE A 38 3.48 -16.82 -16.40
CA PHE A 38 2.63 -15.64 -16.58
C PHE A 38 1.74 -15.41 -15.35
N ASP A 39 1.09 -16.46 -14.85
CA ASP A 39 0.22 -16.39 -13.67
C ASP A 39 1.01 -15.93 -12.43
N ASP A 40 2.26 -16.37 -12.29
CA ASP A 40 3.17 -15.92 -11.22
C ASP A 40 3.50 -14.42 -11.34
N LEU A 41 3.82 -13.94 -12.54
CA LEU A 41 4.10 -12.52 -12.81
C LEU A 41 2.85 -11.65 -12.58
N GLU A 42 1.67 -12.13 -12.99
CA GLU A 42 0.39 -11.46 -12.76
C GLU A 42 0.08 -11.36 -11.26
N SER A 43 0.25 -12.46 -10.53
CA SER A 43 0.05 -12.51 -9.07
C SER A 43 0.95 -11.52 -8.34
N GLU A 44 2.23 -11.43 -8.72
CA GLU A 44 3.16 -10.44 -8.17
C GLU A 44 2.74 -9.00 -8.51
N ALA A 45 2.29 -8.75 -9.74
CA ALA A 45 1.79 -7.44 -10.15
C ALA A 45 0.58 -6.99 -9.29
N GLN A 46 -0.35 -7.91 -9.05
CA GLN A 46 -1.53 -7.67 -8.21
C GLN A 46 -1.13 -7.40 -6.75
N ALA A 47 -0.15 -8.13 -6.21
CA ALA A 47 0.35 -7.93 -4.86
C ALA A 47 0.98 -6.53 -4.70
N ILE A 48 1.84 -6.12 -5.64
CA ILE A 48 2.47 -4.79 -5.65
C ILE A 48 1.41 -3.68 -5.74
N ALA A 49 0.42 -3.84 -6.63
CA ALA A 49 -0.68 -2.88 -6.76
C ALA A 49 -1.47 -2.74 -5.45
N GLY A 50 -1.75 -3.87 -4.77
CA GLY A 50 -2.39 -3.90 -3.47
C GLY A 50 -1.60 -3.14 -2.40
N GLU A 51 -0.28 -3.31 -2.36
CA GLU A 51 0.61 -2.61 -1.42
C GLU A 51 0.64 -1.10 -1.65
N ILE A 52 0.73 -0.66 -2.91
CA ILE A 52 0.70 0.75 -3.29
C ILE A 52 -0.63 1.37 -2.84
N VAL A 53 -1.76 0.76 -3.22
CA VAL A 53 -3.09 1.26 -2.84
C VAL A 53 -3.26 1.30 -1.31
N ALA A 54 -2.79 0.27 -0.61
CA ALA A 54 -2.85 0.20 0.84
C ALA A 54 -1.94 1.22 1.55
N ALA A 55 -0.92 1.77 0.88
CA ALA A 55 -0.13 2.87 1.44
C ALA A 55 -0.91 4.20 1.47
N PHE A 56 -1.88 4.37 0.57
CA PHE A 56 -2.75 5.56 0.50
C PHE A 56 -4.08 5.40 1.23
N ARG A 57 -4.57 4.16 1.39
CA ARG A 57 -5.75 3.87 2.22
C ARG A 57 -5.38 4.02 3.70
N GLN A 58 -5.54 5.23 4.23
CA GLN A 58 -5.54 5.44 5.67
C GLN A 58 -6.67 4.61 6.30
N PRO A 59 -6.48 4.01 7.49
CA PRO A 59 -7.64 3.72 8.33
C PRO A 59 -8.32 5.06 8.57
N ASP A 60 -9.62 5.13 8.29
CA ASP A 60 -10.45 6.29 8.54
C ASP A 60 -10.35 6.61 10.04
N VAL A 61 -9.41 7.48 10.43
CA VAL A 61 -9.28 7.94 11.80
C VAL A 61 -10.44 8.90 12.00
N ARG A 62 -11.63 8.36 12.24
CA ARG A 62 -12.76 9.12 12.82
C ARG A 62 -12.40 9.49 14.26
N GLN A 63 -11.32 10.24 14.46
CA GLN A 63 -11.13 11.11 15.62
C GLN A 63 -11.99 12.35 15.40
N GLY A 64 -13.29 12.19 15.61
CA GLY A 64 -14.27 13.24 15.32
C GLY A 64 -15.63 12.94 15.91
N GLY A 65 -15.64 12.43 17.14
CA GLY A 65 -16.85 12.17 17.90
C GLY A 65 -16.83 12.89 19.24
N CYS A 66 -16.51 14.19 19.27
CA CYS A 66 -16.87 15.04 20.41
C CYS A 66 -18.40 15.17 20.49
N THR A 67 -19.10 14.09 20.85
CA THR A 67 -20.44 14.23 21.41
C THR A 67 -20.25 14.60 22.87
N ASN A 68 -20.25 15.90 23.12
CA ASN A 68 -20.49 16.45 24.44
C ASN A 68 -21.75 15.79 24.99
N LEU A 69 -21.60 14.81 25.88
CA LEU A 69 -22.64 14.43 26.82
C LEU A 69 -22.85 15.63 27.73
N ARG A 70 -23.67 16.58 27.26
CA ARG A 70 -24.25 17.62 28.09
C ARG A 70 -24.96 16.90 29.22
N ARG A 71 -24.35 16.97 30.39
CA ARG A 71 -24.93 16.76 31.72
C ARG A 71 -26.38 17.28 31.69
N ARG A 72 -27.35 16.38 31.58
CA ARG A 72 -28.75 16.69 31.87
C ARG A 72 -28.87 16.71 33.38
N MET A 73 -29.31 17.86 33.90
CA MET A 73 -29.93 17.97 35.22
C MET A 73 -31.21 17.14 35.26
#